data_AF-A0A816GWD9-F1
#
_entry.id   AF-A0A816GWD9-F1
#
_cell.length_a   1.000
_cell.length_b   1.000
_cell.length_c   1.000
_cell.angle_alpha   90.00
_cell.angle_beta   90.00
_cell.angle_gamma   90.00
#
_symmetry.space_group_name_H-M   'P 1'
#
loop_
_entity.id
_entity.type
_entity.pdbx_description
1 polymer ?
#
loop_
_entity_poly.entity_id
_entity_poly.type
_entity_poly.pdbx_seq_one_letter_code
_entity_poly.pdbx_strand_id
1 'polypeptide(L)'
;MFVGFISNDIVKDIDYIIITDSDIIPLNSNNYVIKNGTHGFIYNAFCCGTFKRREKTYRMFPMCHICLSKQLWRNLVLESTQRKELLHSNLSSLNTILLSNKAPFSFDTISLYTRHEFGQIYDTNMKKGDPAWFMDQIYSSMLLHDYCEKHSNIIIDKFHGPSARLDSGFSPQAWKLEQLKRYDDAHLIHDEIFSSYQYSMFKNLLFYIFNSSLVNDFDLYYKEFLLTLQNKTEVH
;
A
#
# COMPACT_ATOMS: atom_id res chain seq x y z
N MET A 1 6.64 -0.08 -8.98
CA MET A 1 6.18 1.24 -8.48
C MET A 1 4.67 1.25 -8.65
N PHE A 2 3.95 1.00 -7.54
CA PHE A 2 2.49 0.88 -7.38
C PHE A 2 1.74 -0.02 -8.39
N VAL A 3 1.38 -1.25 -7.99
CA VAL A 3 0.57 -2.18 -8.81
C VAL A 3 -0.62 -2.67 -7.99
N GLY A 4 -1.60 -1.81 -7.78
CA GLY A 4 -2.83 -2.25 -7.15
C GLY A 4 -3.82 -1.13 -6.97
N PHE A 5 -4.69 -0.94 -7.95
CA PHE A 5 -5.90 -0.15 -7.76
C PHE A 5 -7.12 -1.05 -7.74
N ILE A 6 -7.88 -0.98 -6.65
CA ILE A 6 -9.25 -1.46 -6.63
C ILE A 6 -10.12 -0.24 -6.93
N SER A 7 -10.94 -0.31 -7.98
CA SER A 7 -11.79 0.81 -8.43
C SER A 7 -12.59 1.42 -7.27
N ASN A 8 -12.81 2.74 -7.33
CA ASN A 8 -13.73 3.43 -6.44
C ASN A 8 -15.16 2.85 -6.48
N ASP A 9 -15.51 2.17 -7.57
CA ASP A 9 -16.80 1.50 -7.72
C ASP A 9 -16.91 0.23 -6.87
N ILE A 10 -15.77 -0.31 -6.43
CA ILE A 10 -15.67 -1.54 -5.64
C ILE A 10 -15.46 -1.22 -4.15
N VAL A 11 -14.63 -0.21 -3.83
CA VAL A 11 -14.31 0.17 -2.44
C VAL A 11 -15.09 1.42 -2.02
N LYS A 12 -15.94 1.28 -1.00
CA LYS A 12 -16.75 2.34 -0.39
C LYS A 12 -15.98 3.04 0.73
N ASP A 13 -16.46 4.21 1.12
CA ASP A 13 -15.83 5.04 2.17
C ASP A 13 -15.73 4.33 3.54
N ILE A 14 -16.66 3.42 3.82
CA ILE A 14 -16.71 2.63 5.06
C ILE A 14 -15.77 1.42 5.05
N ASP A 15 -15.28 1.02 3.88
CA ASP A 15 -14.45 -0.18 3.76
C ASP A 15 -13.06 0.10 4.33
N TYR A 16 -12.53 -0.88 5.04
CA TYR A 16 -11.18 -0.82 5.58
C TYR A 16 -10.16 -1.21 4.52
N ILE A 17 -9.10 -0.43 4.45
CA ILE A 17 -8.01 -0.58 3.51
C ILE A 17 -6.71 -0.71 4.30
N ILE A 18 -5.94 -1.74 3.95
CA ILE A 18 -4.54 -1.84 4.33
C ILE A 18 -3.68 -1.24 3.22
N ILE A 19 -2.78 -0.34 3.59
CA ILE A 19 -1.66 0.04 2.71
C ILE A 19 -0.61 -1.06 2.85
N THR A 20 0.10 -1.37 1.75
CA THR A 20 1.27 -2.26 1.71
C THR A 20 2.48 -1.53 1.14
N ASP A 21 3.62 -2.22 1.05
CA ASP A 21 4.87 -1.67 0.51
C ASP A 21 4.75 -1.19 -0.96
N SER A 22 3.61 -1.41 -1.62
CA SER A 22 3.33 -0.91 -2.97
C SER A 22 1.84 -0.74 -3.30
N ASP A 23 0.90 -1.27 -2.50
CA ASP A 23 -0.50 -1.39 -2.91
C ASP A 23 -1.51 -0.98 -1.82
N ILE A 24 -2.75 -0.79 -2.26
CA ILE A 24 -3.91 -0.46 -1.43
C ILE A 24 -4.88 -1.62 -1.56
N ILE A 25 -5.03 -2.40 -0.49
CA ILE A 25 -5.82 -3.64 -0.53
C ILE A 25 -7.03 -3.47 0.39
N PRO A 26 -8.28 -3.61 -0.12
CA PRO A 26 -9.43 -3.69 0.75
C PRO A 26 -9.39 -5.01 1.53
N LEU A 27 -9.70 -4.93 2.81
CA LEU A 27 -9.72 -6.10 3.66
C LEU A 27 -11.14 -6.66 3.78
N ASN A 28 -11.25 -7.97 3.63
CA ASN A 28 -12.47 -8.68 4.02
C ASN A 28 -12.62 -8.62 5.55
N SER A 29 -13.81 -8.29 6.05
CA SER A 29 -14.09 -8.18 7.48
C SER A 29 -13.84 -9.47 8.28
N ASN A 30 -13.74 -10.63 7.62
CA ASN A 30 -13.39 -11.89 8.26
C ASN A 30 -11.88 -12.05 8.53
N ASN A 31 -11.04 -11.22 7.91
CA ASN A 31 -9.57 -11.33 7.98
C ASN A 31 -8.94 -10.38 9.00
N TYR A 32 -9.76 -9.59 9.71
CA TYR A 32 -9.28 -8.69 10.75
C TYR A 32 -10.34 -8.50 11.83
N VAL A 33 -9.90 -8.26 13.06
CA VAL A 33 -10.78 -7.88 14.17
C VAL A 33 -10.36 -6.50 14.64
N ILE A 34 -11.17 -5.49 14.34
CA ILE A 34 -10.96 -4.15 14.90
C ILE A 34 -11.41 -4.19 16.34
N LYS A 35 -10.49 -3.84 17.24
CA LYS A 35 -10.81 -3.74 18.65
C LYS A 35 -11.87 -2.67 18.88
N ASN A 36 -12.86 -2.98 19.72
CA ASN A 36 -13.92 -2.04 20.07
C ASN A 36 -13.34 -0.70 20.55
N GLY A 37 -13.88 0.40 20.01
CA GLY A 37 -13.46 1.76 20.34
C GLY A 37 -12.23 2.27 19.58
N THR A 38 -11.71 1.51 18.61
CA THR A 38 -10.60 1.94 17.75
C THR A 38 -11.08 2.25 16.33
N HIS A 39 -10.33 3.08 15.62
CA HIS A 39 -10.64 3.56 14.25
C HIS A 39 -9.85 2.80 13.18
N GLY A 40 -9.04 1.84 13.61
CA GLY A 40 -8.07 1.14 12.79
C GLY A 40 -6.98 0.54 13.67
N PHE A 41 -6.04 -0.16 13.04
CA PHE A 41 -4.93 -0.77 13.73
C PHE A 41 -3.65 -0.68 12.90
N ILE A 42 -2.51 -0.82 13.58
CA ILE A 42 -1.20 -0.96 12.96
C ILE A 42 -0.60 -2.27 13.47
N TYR A 43 -0.39 -3.23 12.59
CA TYR A 43 0.40 -4.42 12.92
C TYR A 43 1.88 -4.05 13.03
N ASN A 44 2.59 -4.66 13.97
CA ASN A 44 4.03 -4.47 14.13
C ASN A 44 4.44 -2.99 14.23
N ALA A 45 3.60 -2.12 14.83
CA ALA A 45 3.82 -0.68 14.94
C ALA A 45 5.19 -0.28 15.52
N PHE A 46 5.84 -1.23 16.22
CA PHE A 46 7.10 -1.05 16.90
C PHE A 46 8.32 -1.67 16.20
N CYS A 47 8.17 -2.30 15.03
CA CYS A 47 9.31 -2.96 14.35
C CYS A 47 10.26 -1.98 13.66
N CYS A 48 9.74 -0.84 13.19
CA CYS A 48 10.52 0.17 12.47
C CYS A 48 11.03 1.26 13.42
N GLY A 49 12.18 1.85 13.11
CA GLY A 49 12.78 2.94 13.91
C GLY A 49 12.06 4.28 13.77
N THR A 50 12.77 5.36 14.06
CA THR A 50 12.32 6.73 13.80
C THR A 50 13.11 7.36 12.66
N PHE A 51 12.51 8.32 11.96
CA PHE A 51 13.18 9.12 10.93
C PHE A 51 12.93 10.61 11.15
N LYS A 52 13.77 11.45 10.56
CA LYS A 52 13.59 12.90 10.57
C LYS A 52 13.15 13.40 9.19
N ARG A 53 12.15 14.27 9.16
CA ARG A 53 11.65 14.95 7.96
C ARG A 53 10.98 16.26 8.40
N ARG A 54 10.99 17.31 7.57
CA ARG A 54 10.32 18.59 7.90
C ARG A 54 10.61 19.09 9.34
N GLU A 55 11.87 19.01 9.76
CA GLU A 55 12.35 19.39 11.11
C GLU A 55 11.71 18.62 12.29
N LYS A 56 10.98 17.55 12.01
CA LYS A 56 10.28 16.73 12.99
C LYS A 56 10.81 15.30 12.98
N THR A 57 10.69 14.62 14.13
CA THR A 57 10.97 13.19 14.25
C THR A 57 9.66 12.42 14.19
N TYR A 58 9.62 11.43 13.31
CA TYR A 58 8.46 10.58 13.07
C TYR A 58 8.76 9.14 13.46
N ARG A 59 7.74 8.43 13.93
CA ARG A 59 7.78 6.97 14.00
C ARG A 59 7.58 6.41 12.60
N MET A 60 8.51 5.58 12.14
CA MET A 60 8.27 4.78 10.94
C MET A 60 7.33 3.64 11.32
N PHE A 61 6.26 3.46 10.55
CA PHE A 61 5.38 2.30 10.66
C PHE A 61 5.66 1.35 9.49
N PRO A 62 5.63 0.02 9.68
CA PRO A 62 5.77 -0.93 8.59
C PRO A 62 4.65 -0.75 7.57
N MET A 63 4.98 -0.81 6.28
CA MET A 63 4.02 -0.40 5.28
C MET A 63 2.99 -1.46 4.93
N CYS A 64 3.16 -2.72 5.26
CA CYS A 64 2.18 -3.81 5.08
C CYS A 64 1.06 -3.91 6.13
N HIS A 65 0.86 -2.88 6.95
CA HIS A 65 0.26 -3.10 8.27
C HIS A 65 -0.60 -1.96 8.83
N ILE A 66 -0.75 -0.83 8.14
CA ILE A 66 -1.63 0.26 8.58
C ILE A 66 -3.02 0.06 7.97
N CYS A 67 -4.00 -0.27 8.80
CA CYS A 67 -5.38 -0.48 8.39
C CYS A 67 -6.28 0.65 8.90
N LEU A 68 -6.92 1.35 7.98
CA LEU A 68 -7.88 2.43 8.26
C LEU A 68 -9.06 2.35 7.28
N SER A 69 -10.20 2.97 7.61
CA SER A 69 -11.26 3.14 6.62
C SER A 69 -10.78 4.02 5.47
N LYS A 70 -11.33 3.80 4.26
CA LYS A 70 -11.07 4.64 3.09
C LYS A 70 -11.34 6.11 3.37
N GLN A 71 -12.44 6.40 4.09
CA GLN A 71 -12.76 7.75 4.52
C GLN A 71 -11.65 8.37 5.40
N LEU A 72 -11.11 7.61 6.34
CA LEU A 72 -10.07 8.11 7.23
C LEU A 72 -8.77 8.37 6.45
N TRP A 73 -8.37 7.46 5.56
CA TRP A 73 -7.25 7.68 4.63
C TRP A 73 -7.41 8.96 3.80
N ARG A 74 -8.62 9.20 3.28
CA ARG A 74 -8.95 10.44 2.56
C ARG A 74 -8.77 11.66 3.45
N ASN A 75 -9.25 11.63 4.70
CA ASN A 75 -9.12 12.75 5.63
C ASN A 75 -7.66 13.05 5.96
N LEU A 76 -6.83 12.02 6.19
CA LEU A 76 -5.39 12.15 6.40
C LEU A 76 -4.74 12.96 5.27
N VAL A 77 -5.06 12.63 4.02
CA VAL A 77 -4.55 13.35 2.85
C VAL A 77 -5.12 14.75 2.73
N LEU A 78 -6.45 14.92 2.91
CA LEU A 78 -7.12 16.21 2.77
C LEU A 78 -6.67 17.25 3.80
N GLU A 79 -6.21 16.81 4.97
CA GLU A 79 -5.72 17.67 6.05
C GLU A 79 -4.20 17.78 6.12
N SER A 80 -3.51 17.10 5.20
CA SER A 80 -2.05 17.09 5.11
C SER A 80 -1.47 18.47 4.79
N THR A 81 -0.24 18.71 5.24
CA THR A 81 0.49 19.94 4.93
C THR A 81 0.84 19.99 3.43
N GLN A 82 1.18 18.84 2.84
CA GLN A 82 1.46 18.68 1.41
C GLN A 82 0.30 19.17 0.56
N ARG A 83 -0.94 18.87 0.94
CA ARG A 83 -2.11 19.40 0.23
C ARG A 83 -2.22 20.91 0.30
N LYS A 84 -2.00 21.50 1.48
CA LYS A 84 -2.04 22.95 1.62
C LYS A 84 -0.99 23.60 0.72
N GLU A 85 0.22 23.07 0.72
CA GLU A 85 1.31 23.54 -0.16
C GLU A 85 0.94 23.43 -1.65
N LEU A 86 0.41 22.28 -2.07
CA LEU A 86 -0.02 22.07 -3.45
C LEU A 86 -1.14 23.04 -3.86
N LEU A 87 -2.12 23.30 -2.99
CA LEU A 87 -3.18 24.28 -3.26
C LEU A 87 -2.68 25.72 -3.45
N HIS A 88 -1.50 26.04 -2.91
CA HIS A 88 -0.84 27.34 -3.10
C HIS A 88 0.08 27.41 -4.32
N SER A 89 0.23 26.31 -5.06
CA SER A 89 1.01 26.25 -6.30
C SER A 89 0.15 26.57 -7.54
N ASN A 90 0.77 26.94 -8.67
CA ASN A 90 0.06 27.07 -9.95
C ASN A 90 -0.37 25.68 -10.45
N LEU A 91 -1.60 25.29 -10.10
CA LEU A 91 -2.13 23.95 -10.37
C LEU A 91 -2.75 23.86 -11.77
N SER A 92 -2.52 22.71 -12.43
CA SER A 92 -3.32 22.32 -13.59
C SER A 92 -4.78 22.07 -13.19
N SER A 93 -5.68 22.09 -14.17
CA SER A 93 -7.10 21.75 -13.96
C SER A 93 -7.27 20.34 -13.36
N LEU A 94 -6.46 19.37 -13.80
CA LEU A 94 -6.45 18.00 -13.28
C LEU A 94 -6.05 17.97 -11.80
N ASN A 95 -4.97 18.68 -11.42
CA ASN A 95 -4.54 18.69 -10.03
C ASN A 95 -5.58 19.35 -9.12
N THR A 96 -6.26 20.40 -9.59
CA THR A 96 -7.36 21.02 -8.83
C THR A 96 -8.47 20.02 -8.48
N ILE A 97 -8.80 19.09 -9.39
CA ILE A 97 -9.78 18.03 -9.14
C ILE A 97 -9.26 17.04 -8.08
N LEU A 98 -8.03 16.56 -8.23
CA LEU A 98 -7.38 15.60 -7.32
C LEU A 98 -7.14 16.17 -5.91
N LEU A 99 -7.04 17.49 -5.79
CA LEU A 99 -6.87 18.18 -4.51
C LEU A 99 -8.21 18.65 -3.91
N SER A 100 -9.33 18.44 -4.59
CA SER A 100 -10.64 18.88 -4.11
C SER A 100 -11.10 18.09 -2.88
N ASN A 101 -11.95 18.68 -2.04
CA ASN A 101 -12.52 17.97 -0.88
C ASN A 101 -13.38 16.76 -1.26
N LYS A 102 -13.77 16.65 -2.54
CA LYS A 102 -14.56 15.55 -3.09
C LYS A 102 -13.69 14.55 -3.88
N ALA A 103 -12.38 14.76 -3.94
CA ALA A 103 -11.48 13.86 -4.63
C ALA A 103 -11.59 12.47 -3.98
N PRO A 104 -11.74 11.40 -4.79
CA PRO A 104 -11.63 10.05 -4.24
C PRO A 104 -10.21 9.83 -3.73
N PHE A 105 -10.06 9.04 -2.66
CA PHE A 105 -8.74 8.54 -2.30
C PHE A 105 -8.30 7.57 -3.41
N SER A 106 -7.37 8.03 -4.25
CA SER A 106 -6.94 7.33 -5.46
C SER A 106 -5.44 7.29 -5.62
N PHE A 107 -4.98 6.45 -6.54
CA PHE A 107 -3.56 6.34 -6.91
C PHE A 107 -3.02 7.67 -7.41
N ASP A 108 -3.76 8.36 -8.29
CA ASP A 108 -3.34 9.67 -8.82
C ASP A 108 -3.23 10.71 -7.72
N THR A 109 -4.17 10.66 -6.78
CA THR A 109 -4.19 11.51 -5.59
C THR A 109 -2.92 11.26 -4.78
N ILE A 110 -2.64 10.01 -4.39
CA ILE A 110 -1.45 9.65 -3.61
C ILE A 110 -0.15 9.97 -4.34
N SER A 111 -0.07 9.64 -5.64
CA SER A 111 1.10 9.91 -6.49
C SER A 111 1.41 11.40 -6.55
N LEU A 112 0.39 12.25 -6.66
CA LEU A 112 0.56 13.70 -6.68
C LEU A 112 1.23 14.19 -5.37
N TYR A 113 0.77 13.72 -4.21
CA TYR A 113 1.34 14.14 -2.93
C TYR A 113 2.72 13.52 -2.66
N THR A 114 2.90 12.24 -2.96
CA THR A 114 4.19 11.55 -2.79
C THR A 114 5.25 12.20 -3.68
N ARG A 115 4.91 12.52 -4.95
CA ARG A 115 5.80 13.26 -5.85
C ARG A 115 6.08 14.68 -5.35
N HIS A 116 5.12 15.37 -4.75
CA HIS A 116 5.37 16.67 -4.13
C HIS A 116 6.36 16.58 -2.96
N GLU A 117 6.22 15.58 -2.09
CA GLU A 117 7.12 15.38 -0.95
C GLU A 117 8.53 14.92 -1.38
N PHE A 118 8.63 14.10 -2.42
CA PHE A 118 9.87 13.42 -2.81
C PHE A 118 10.30 13.66 -4.25
N GLY A 119 9.90 14.77 -4.89
CA GLY A 119 10.05 14.97 -6.34
C GLY A 119 11.45 14.72 -6.90
N GLN A 120 12.49 15.09 -6.15
CA GLN A 120 13.90 14.86 -6.53
C GLN A 120 14.27 13.38 -6.70
N ILE A 121 13.53 12.50 -6.04
CA ILE A 121 13.77 11.06 -6.00
C ILE A 121 12.68 10.33 -6.80
N TYR A 122 11.43 10.79 -6.72
CA TYR A 122 10.28 10.21 -7.38
C TYR A 122 10.45 10.08 -8.90
N ASP A 123 11.05 11.10 -9.53
CA ASP A 123 11.25 11.14 -10.98
C ASP A 123 12.54 10.44 -11.45
N THR A 124 13.24 9.73 -10.55
CA THR A 124 14.50 9.04 -10.86
C THR A 124 14.29 7.55 -11.15
N ASN A 125 15.26 6.94 -11.84
CA ASN A 125 15.31 5.48 -11.98
C ASN A 125 15.68 4.85 -10.65
N MET A 126 14.67 4.36 -9.92
CA MET A 126 14.86 3.68 -8.64
C MET A 126 15.37 2.25 -8.82
N LYS A 127 16.36 1.86 -8.02
CA LYS A 127 16.77 0.47 -7.81
C LYS A 127 16.21 -0.03 -6.48
N LYS A 128 16.02 -1.35 -6.40
CA LYS A 128 15.59 -2.02 -5.17
C LYS A 128 16.59 -1.74 -4.05
N GLY A 129 16.09 -1.28 -2.90
CA GLY A 129 16.89 -0.92 -1.74
C GLY A 129 17.38 0.53 -1.71
N ASP A 130 17.10 1.33 -2.75
CA ASP A 130 17.36 2.77 -2.70
C ASP A 130 16.50 3.43 -1.60
N PRO A 131 16.93 4.55 -0.99
CA PRO A 131 16.13 5.28 0.00
C PRO A 131 14.74 5.68 -0.52
N ALA A 132 14.64 5.83 -1.84
CA ALA A 132 13.42 6.04 -2.61
C ALA A 132 12.37 4.92 -2.46
N TRP A 133 12.84 3.69 -2.23
CA TRP A 133 12.00 2.49 -2.13
C TRP A 133 11.00 2.55 -0.97
N PHE A 134 11.23 3.39 0.02
CA PHE A 134 10.38 3.54 1.21
C PHE A 134 9.58 4.85 1.23
N MET A 135 9.47 5.56 0.11
CA MET A 135 8.84 6.89 0.05
C MET A 135 7.39 6.88 0.52
N ASP A 136 6.61 5.91 0.07
CA ASP A 136 5.26 5.61 0.50
C ASP A 136 5.16 5.24 1.99
N GLN A 137 6.17 4.54 2.54
CA GLN A 137 6.19 4.19 3.96
C GLN A 137 6.42 5.42 4.82
N ILE A 138 7.40 6.21 4.42
CA ILE A 138 7.73 7.50 5.03
C ILE A 138 6.49 8.40 4.95
N TYR A 139 5.88 8.51 3.78
CA TYR A 139 4.71 9.35 3.56
C TYR A 139 3.52 8.95 4.42
N SER A 140 3.13 7.67 4.38
CA SER A 140 2.00 7.15 5.15
C SER A 140 2.23 7.31 6.65
N SER A 141 3.48 7.12 7.11
CA SER A 141 3.86 7.35 8.50
C SER A 141 3.74 8.82 8.89
N MET A 142 4.17 9.75 8.04
CA MET A 142 4.02 11.19 8.27
C MET A 142 2.55 11.59 8.35
N LEU A 143 1.72 11.15 7.40
CA LEU A 143 0.29 11.45 7.36
C LEU A 143 -0.42 11.00 8.63
N LEU A 144 -0.23 9.73 9.01
CA LEU A 144 -0.89 9.17 10.18
C LEU A 144 -0.44 9.87 11.46
N HIS A 145 0.85 10.13 11.58
CA HIS A 145 1.42 10.79 12.75
C HIS A 145 0.86 12.21 12.92
N ASP A 146 0.91 13.02 11.86
CA ASP A 146 0.43 14.41 11.90
C ASP A 146 -1.09 14.47 12.11
N TYR A 147 -1.84 13.50 11.58
CA TYR A 147 -3.28 13.42 11.80
C TYR A 147 -3.63 13.06 13.25
N CYS A 148 -2.99 12.03 13.81
CA CYS A 148 -3.24 11.61 15.20
C CYS A 148 -2.83 12.67 16.22
N GLU A 149 -1.83 13.51 15.92
CA GLU A 149 -1.49 14.66 16.77
C GLU A 149 -2.58 15.74 16.76
N LYS A 150 -3.20 15.99 15.60
CA LYS A 150 -4.28 16.98 15.47
C LYS A 150 -5.60 16.48 16.05
N HIS A 151 -5.86 15.18 15.95
CA HIS A 151 -7.14 14.55 16.29
C HIS A 151 -6.97 13.54 17.42
N SER A 152 -6.94 14.02 18.67
CA SER A 152 -6.70 13.19 19.86
C SER A 152 -7.80 12.17 20.14
N ASN A 153 -8.97 12.30 19.51
CA ASN A 153 -10.08 11.34 19.57
C ASN A 153 -9.86 10.12 18.66
N ILE A 154 -8.90 10.18 17.74
CA ILE A 154 -8.57 9.07 16.86
C ILE A 154 -7.71 8.07 17.63
N ILE A 155 -8.33 6.94 17.95
CA ILE A 155 -7.68 5.83 18.63
C ILE A 155 -7.28 4.79 17.58
N ILE A 156 -5.98 4.58 17.40
CA ILE A 156 -5.41 3.52 16.55
C ILE A 156 -4.85 2.43 17.44
N ASP A 157 -5.30 1.19 17.26
CA ASP A 157 -4.75 0.06 17.99
C ASP A 157 -3.33 -0.24 17.50
N LYS A 158 -2.36 -0.21 18.39
CA LYS A 158 -0.95 -0.51 18.06
C LYS A 158 -0.69 -1.94 18.50
N PHE A 159 -0.93 -2.88 17.61
CA PHE A 159 -0.83 -4.29 17.92
C PHE A 159 0.59 -4.82 17.68
N HIS A 160 1.06 -5.64 18.63
CA HIS A 160 2.26 -6.45 18.48
C HIS A 160 1.86 -7.92 18.50
N GLY A 161 1.30 -8.39 17.39
CA GLY A 161 1.08 -9.82 17.16
C GLY A 161 2.24 -10.41 16.37
N PRO A 162 2.37 -11.74 16.38
CA PRO A 162 3.28 -12.45 15.50
C PRO A 162 2.73 -12.41 14.06
N SER A 163 2.69 -11.24 13.43
CA SER A 163 2.58 -11.17 11.97
C SER A 163 3.96 -11.57 11.44
N ALA A 164 4.10 -12.86 11.14
CA ALA A 164 5.22 -13.33 10.37
C ALA A 164 4.99 -12.88 8.93
N ARG A 165 5.96 -12.16 8.38
CA ARG A 165 5.97 -11.80 6.96
C ARG A 165 6.64 -12.90 6.16
N LEU A 166 5.98 -13.38 5.13
CA LEU A 166 6.57 -14.29 4.16
C LEU A 166 7.43 -13.48 3.19
N ASP A 167 8.75 -13.51 3.40
CA ASP A 167 9.69 -12.81 2.53
C ASP A 167 10.11 -13.67 1.34
N SER A 168 10.36 -13.01 0.20
CA SER A 168 10.90 -13.63 -1.02
C SER A 168 12.18 -14.45 -0.83
N GLY A 169 13.00 -14.11 0.16
CA GLY A 169 14.21 -14.86 0.50
C GLY A 169 13.96 -16.20 1.21
N PHE A 170 12.70 -16.53 1.53
CA PHE A 170 12.37 -17.75 2.24
C PHE A 170 12.30 -18.93 1.28
N SER A 171 12.74 -20.10 1.76
CA SER A 171 12.75 -21.33 0.95
C SER A 171 11.35 -21.65 0.37
N PRO A 172 11.26 -22.32 -0.80
CA PRO A 172 9.97 -22.72 -1.39
C PRO A 172 9.03 -23.49 -0.44
N GLN A 173 9.58 -24.13 0.58
CA GLN A 173 8.83 -24.82 1.63
C GLN A 173 7.97 -23.87 2.46
N ALA A 174 8.40 -22.62 2.68
CA ALA A 174 7.63 -21.60 3.39
C ALA A 174 6.40 -21.14 2.61
N TRP A 175 6.40 -21.31 1.27
CA TRP A 175 5.31 -20.95 0.37
C TRP A 175 4.28 -22.07 0.16
N LYS A 176 4.44 -23.22 0.83
CA LYS A 176 3.43 -24.29 0.79
C LYS A 176 2.16 -23.85 1.50
N LEU A 177 0.99 -24.22 0.97
CA LEU A 177 -0.33 -23.88 1.49
C LEU A 177 -0.48 -24.11 3.01
N GLU A 178 0.09 -25.20 3.52
CA GLU A 178 0.07 -25.55 4.94
C GLU A 178 0.86 -24.59 5.83
N GLN A 179 1.90 -23.97 5.27
CA GLN A 179 2.76 -23.00 5.94
C GLN A 179 2.24 -21.57 5.80
N LEU A 180 1.47 -21.26 4.74
CA LEU A 180 0.88 -19.94 4.51
C LEU A 180 0.02 -19.45 5.68
N LYS A 181 -0.64 -20.37 6.41
CA LYS A 181 -1.44 -20.06 7.60
C LYS A 181 -0.65 -19.47 8.77
N ARG A 182 0.68 -19.51 8.69
CA ARG A 182 1.61 -18.99 9.71
C ARG A 182 2.07 -17.57 9.38
N TYR A 183 1.70 -17.04 8.21
CA TYR A 183 2.10 -15.74 7.73
C TYR A 183 0.85 -14.89 7.46
N ASP A 184 0.89 -13.65 7.93
CA ASP A 184 -0.24 -12.71 7.83
C ASP A 184 0.00 -11.64 6.74
N ASP A 185 1.19 -11.66 6.14
CA ASP A 185 1.67 -10.74 5.12
C ASP A 185 2.70 -11.47 4.22
N ALA A 186 2.84 -11.04 2.97
CA ALA A 186 3.83 -11.58 2.04
C ALA A 186 4.46 -10.45 1.22
N HIS A 187 5.79 -10.36 1.26
CA HIS A 187 6.55 -9.48 0.38
C HIS A 187 6.79 -10.19 -0.95
N LEU A 188 5.88 -9.93 -1.88
CA LEU A 188 5.91 -10.51 -3.22
C LEU A 188 6.96 -9.81 -4.08
N ILE A 189 7.65 -10.56 -4.93
CA ILE A 189 8.61 -9.99 -5.88
C ILE A 189 7.82 -9.51 -7.10
N HIS A 190 7.74 -8.19 -7.30
CA HIS A 190 6.95 -7.56 -8.36
C HIS A 190 7.22 -8.10 -9.77
N ASP A 191 8.45 -8.48 -10.11
CA ASP A 191 8.80 -8.87 -11.48
C ASP A 191 9.02 -10.38 -11.62
N GLU A 192 9.50 -11.04 -10.57
CA GLU A 192 9.79 -12.48 -10.57
C GLU A 192 8.54 -13.34 -10.38
N ILE A 193 7.45 -12.79 -9.83
CA ILE A 193 6.14 -13.49 -9.79
C ILE A 193 5.71 -13.96 -11.17
N PHE A 194 6.20 -13.30 -12.23
CA PHE A 194 5.82 -13.60 -13.59
C PHE A 194 6.61 -14.77 -14.20
N SER A 195 7.55 -15.38 -13.47
CA SER A 195 8.09 -16.67 -13.87
C SER A 195 7.03 -17.76 -13.67
N SER A 196 6.96 -18.73 -14.58
CA SER A 196 5.94 -19.79 -14.55
C SER A 196 5.90 -20.56 -13.22
N TYR A 197 7.05 -20.71 -12.56
CA TYR A 197 7.19 -21.37 -11.27
C TYR A 197 6.66 -20.51 -10.11
N GLN A 198 7.07 -19.24 -10.04
CA GLN A 198 6.66 -18.34 -8.96
C GLN A 198 5.19 -17.92 -9.10
N TYR A 199 4.67 -17.82 -10.32
CA TYR A 199 3.26 -17.56 -10.57
C TYR A 199 2.35 -18.67 -10.06
N SER A 200 2.74 -19.94 -10.28
CA SER A 200 1.97 -21.08 -9.79
C SER A 200 1.89 -21.09 -8.25
N MET A 201 2.99 -20.72 -7.57
CA MET A 201 2.99 -20.57 -6.12
C MET A 201 2.12 -19.38 -5.66
N PHE A 202 2.22 -18.24 -6.33
CA PHE A 202 1.43 -17.05 -6.02
C PHE A 202 -0.06 -17.27 -6.23
N LYS A 203 -0.44 -17.99 -7.28
CA LYS A 203 -1.83 -18.37 -7.55
C LYS A 203 -2.43 -19.22 -6.43
N ASN A 204 -1.65 -20.10 -5.82
CA ASN A 204 -2.09 -20.87 -4.65
C ASN A 204 -2.33 -19.97 -3.42
N LEU A 205 -1.50 -18.93 -3.24
CA LEU A 205 -1.70 -17.91 -2.20
C LEU A 205 -2.96 -17.08 -2.48
N LEU A 206 -3.18 -16.64 -3.72
CA LEU A 206 -4.37 -15.89 -4.11
C LEU A 206 -5.66 -16.70 -3.92
N PHE A 207 -5.66 -17.99 -4.29
CA PHE A 207 -6.79 -18.90 -4.03
C PHE A 207 -7.09 -19.09 -2.54
N TYR A 208 -6.08 -18.98 -1.69
CA TYR A 208 -6.24 -19.12 -0.25
C TYR A 208 -6.79 -17.84 0.40
N ILE A 209 -6.28 -16.67 -0.02
CA ILE A 209 -6.64 -15.37 0.58
C ILE A 209 -7.95 -14.82 0.00
N PHE A 210 -8.24 -15.09 -1.28
CA PHE A 210 -9.33 -14.47 -2.03
C PHE A 210 -10.25 -15.51 -2.69
N ASN A 211 -11.37 -15.03 -3.26
CA ASN A 211 -12.31 -15.89 -3.98
C ASN A 211 -11.82 -16.18 -5.41
N SER A 212 -12.38 -17.23 -6.01
CA SER A 212 -12.03 -17.69 -7.36
C SER A 212 -12.26 -16.67 -8.47
N SER A 213 -13.15 -15.68 -8.30
CA SER A 213 -13.35 -14.60 -9.28
C SER A 213 -12.13 -13.68 -9.32
N LEU A 214 -11.63 -13.24 -8.17
CA LEU A 214 -10.47 -12.34 -8.11
C LEU A 214 -9.21 -13.05 -8.61
N VAL A 215 -9.05 -14.34 -8.32
CA VAL A 215 -7.91 -15.13 -8.85
C VAL A 215 -7.94 -15.18 -10.38
N ASN A 216 -9.13 -15.30 -10.98
CA ASN A 216 -9.26 -15.32 -12.45
C ASN A 216 -8.87 -13.98 -13.09
N ASP A 217 -9.15 -12.86 -12.42
CA ASP A 217 -8.73 -11.54 -12.89
C ASP A 217 -7.20 -11.40 -12.88
N PHE A 218 -6.53 -11.93 -11.85
CA PHE A 218 -5.06 -12.01 -11.79
C PHE A 218 -4.46 -12.99 -12.83
N ASP A 219 -5.17 -14.06 -13.18
CA ASP A 219 -4.83 -14.99 -14.28
C ASP A 219 -4.87 -14.32 -15.66
N LEU A 220 -5.89 -13.50 -15.90
CA LEU A 220 -6.02 -12.72 -17.13
C LEU A 220 -4.87 -11.72 -17.24
N TYR A 221 -4.63 -10.96 -16.17
CA TYR A 221 -3.52 -9.99 -16.13
C TYR A 221 -2.16 -10.64 -16.36
N TYR A 222 -1.88 -11.79 -15.73
CA TYR A 222 -0.63 -12.53 -15.93
C TYR A 222 -0.42 -12.98 -17.39
N LYS A 223 -1.47 -13.48 -18.05
CA LYS A 223 -1.41 -13.88 -19.46
C LYS A 223 -1.14 -12.69 -20.37
N GLU A 224 -1.83 -11.57 -20.16
CA GLU A 224 -1.61 -10.35 -20.94
C GLU A 224 -0.20 -9.78 -20.75
N PHE A 225 0.34 -9.84 -19.53
CA PHE A 225 1.71 -9.43 -19.23
C PHE A 225 2.75 -10.27 -19.99
N LEU A 226 2.61 -11.60 -19.98
CA LEU A 226 3.52 -12.50 -20.70
C LEU A 226 3.50 -12.29 -22.22
N LEU A 227 2.31 -12.09 -22.81
CA LEU A 227 2.17 -11.79 -24.24
C LEU A 227 2.85 -10.46 -24.60
N THR A 228 2.74 -9.46 -23.72
CA THR A 228 3.38 -8.15 -23.92
C THR A 228 4.91 -8.24 -23.83
N LEU A 229 5.46 -9.12 -22.99
CA LEU A 229 6.91 -9.40 -22.93
C LEU A 229 7.40 -10.11 -24.20
N GLN A 230 6.68 -11.12 -24.68
CA GLN A 230 7.02 -11.85 -25.90
C GLN A 230 7.04 -10.95 -27.14
N ASN A 231 6.03 -10.08 -27.28
CA ASN A 231 5.96 -9.12 -28.37
C ASN A 231 7.09 -8.06 -28.33
N LYS A 232 7.69 -7.79 -27.16
CA LYS A 232 8.86 -6.90 -27.04
C LYS A 232 10.17 -7.59 -27.45
N THR A 233 10.26 -8.91 -27.35
CA THR A 233 11.43 -9.69 -27.78
C THR A 233 11.49 -9.98 -29.28
N GLU A 234 10.38 -9.85 -30.01
CA GLU A 234 10.32 -10.10 -31.47
C GLU A 234 10.61 -8.85 -32.34
N VAL A 235 10.85 -7.68 -31.73
CA VAL A 235 11.12 -6.41 -32.45
C VAL A 235 12.62 -6.06 -32.46
N HIS A 236 13.49 -7.08 -32.51
CA HIS A 236 14.93 -6.93 -32.69
C HIS A 236 15.45 -7.67 -33.90
#